data_AF-A0A6B3AUL3-F1
#
_entry.id   AF-A0A6B3AUL3-F1
#
_cell.length_a   1.000
_cell.length_b   1.000
_cell.length_c   1.000
_cell.angle_alpha   90.00
_cell.angle_beta   90.00
_cell.angle_gamma   90.00
#
_symmetry.space_group_name_H-M   'P 1'
#
loop_
_entity.id
_entity.type
_entity.pdbx_description
1 polymer ?
#
loop_
_entity_poly.entity_id
_entity_poly.type
_entity_poly.pdbx_seq_one_letter_code
_entity_poly.pdbx_strand_id
1 'polypeptide(L)'
;MLDRQQRRTRLRLARQRAAPAWVRTRARAGAEQEPGRRFSWVTLGAALGGIAAIGSLGFTGIATYYGARVAADQLEQSREDSERQERTQAKTFSYWTQFDGSRSTFHIQNRSPDPIPVVNVDLYMAAYRKPSSGPDLVLPDGTVLSQEAGRDEGPVQHKAVLRLHASHLAPCVELVYATEELSRFDGASALGGGPDDYELRLQTVIRASFVDREGQRWERTATSLKKTPAATVLDEVDHHLVTLPGGKAKVVAYSLAKPKTRKAAACDAER
;
A
#
# COMPACT_ATOMS: atom_id res chain seq x y z
N MET A 1 2.35 -16.27 21.95
CA MET A 1 2.82 -17.67 22.10
C MET A 1 2.20 -18.23 23.36
N LEU A 2 1.74 -19.49 23.34
CA LEU A 2 1.01 -20.23 24.42
C LEU A 2 -0.52 -20.02 24.52
N ASP A 3 -1.31 -20.45 23.53
CA ASP A 3 -2.71 -20.88 23.84
C ASP A 3 -3.42 -21.75 22.75
N ARG A 4 -2.68 -22.48 21.91
CA ARG A 4 -3.30 -23.29 20.82
C ARG A 4 -3.06 -24.80 20.90
N GLN A 5 -2.22 -25.28 21.82
CA GLN A 5 -1.92 -26.71 21.91
C GLN A 5 -2.85 -27.52 22.82
N GLN A 6 -3.63 -26.91 23.71
CA GLN A 6 -4.48 -27.67 24.65
C GLN A 6 -5.85 -28.11 24.10
N ARG A 7 -6.29 -27.64 22.92
CA ARG A 7 -7.62 -28.01 22.36
C ARG A 7 -7.64 -29.27 21.50
N ARG A 8 -6.52 -29.96 21.26
CA ARG A 8 -6.47 -31.13 20.35
C ARG A 8 -6.62 -32.50 21.01
N THR A 9 -6.84 -32.57 22.32
CA THR A 9 -6.70 -33.84 23.08
C THR A 9 -8.00 -34.51 23.55
N ARG A 10 -9.20 -34.09 23.12
CA ARG A 10 -10.46 -34.60 23.70
C ARG A 10 -11.57 -35.07 22.74
N LEU A 11 -11.25 -35.58 21.54
CA LEU A 11 -12.27 -36.17 20.66
C LEU A 11 -11.82 -37.48 19.98
N ARG A 12 -11.17 -38.38 20.73
CA ARG A 12 -10.97 -39.77 20.34
C ARG A 12 -11.40 -40.69 21.47
N LEU A 13 -12.71 -40.81 21.70
CA LEU A 13 -13.29 -41.82 22.59
C LEU A 13 -14.82 -41.83 22.41
N ALA A 14 -15.30 -42.31 21.26
CA ALA A 14 -16.66 -42.79 21.13
C ALA A 14 -16.80 -43.60 19.83
N ARG A 15 -17.37 -44.80 19.95
CA ARG A 15 -17.81 -45.72 18.88
C ARG A 15 -16.79 -46.77 18.39
N GLN A 16 -16.22 -47.50 19.33
CA GLN A 16 -16.16 -48.96 19.19
C GLN A 16 -17.28 -49.55 20.04
N ARG A 17 -18.43 -49.86 19.41
CA ARG A 17 -19.41 -50.78 19.98
C ARG A 17 -19.38 -52.04 19.14
N ALA A 18 -18.98 -53.14 19.77
CA ALA A 18 -19.09 -54.48 19.25
C ALA A 18 -20.56 -54.77 18.91
N ALA A 19 -20.80 -55.31 17.72
CA ALA A 19 -22.11 -55.74 17.31
C ALA A 19 -22.56 -56.98 18.13
N PRO A 20 -23.86 -57.16 18.40
CA PRO A 20 -24.36 -58.29 19.18
C PRO A 20 -24.26 -59.63 18.43
N ALA A 21 -23.80 -60.67 19.12
CA ALA A 21 -23.48 -62.00 18.57
C ALA A 21 -24.66 -63.00 18.50
N TRP A 22 -25.91 -62.55 18.27
CA TRP A 22 -27.10 -63.42 18.38
C TRP A 22 -27.91 -63.59 17.09
N VAL A 23 -27.26 -63.56 15.92
CA VAL A 23 -27.91 -63.96 14.65
C VAL A 23 -27.07 -65.01 13.92
N ARG A 24 -26.92 -66.18 14.55
CA ARG A 24 -26.56 -67.43 13.86
C ARG A 24 -27.37 -68.56 14.47
N THR A 25 -28.60 -68.76 13.99
CA THR A 25 -29.26 -70.08 13.93
C THR A 25 -30.65 -69.95 13.28
N ARG A 26 -30.72 -70.22 11.98
CA ARG A 26 -31.83 -70.93 11.31
C ARG A 26 -31.19 -71.67 10.14
N ALA A 27 -30.95 -72.98 10.31
CA ALA A 27 -31.83 -74.03 9.82
C ALA A 27 -31.98 -73.91 8.29
N ARG A 28 -31.22 -74.63 7.46
CA ARG A 28 -31.28 -76.10 7.26
C ARG A 28 -32.73 -76.63 7.27
N ALA A 29 -33.50 -76.16 6.30
CA ALA A 29 -34.57 -76.90 5.63
C ALA A 29 -34.37 -76.54 4.15
N GLY A 30 -33.98 -77.48 3.28
CA GLY A 30 -34.92 -78.47 2.76
C GLY A 30 -35.64 -77.86 1.56
N ALA A 31 -34.96 -77.82 0.41
CA ALA A 31 -35.60 -77.60 -0.89
C ALA A 31 -34.74 -78.31 -1.94
N GLU A 32 -35.24 -79.46 -2.39
CA GLU A 32 -34.82 -80.11 -3.62
C GLU A 32 -34.70 -79.09 -4.74
N GLN A 33 -33.52 -79.05 -5.37
CA GLN A 33 -33.33 -78.34 -6.63
C GLN A 33 -33.26 -79.39 -7.72
N GLU A 34 -34.33 -79.45 -8.52
CA GLU A 34 -34.31 -80.07 -9.84
C GLU A 34 -33.14 -79.54 -10.70
N PRO A 35 -32.59 -80.36 -11.60
CA PRO A 35 -31.55 -79.97 -12.55
C PRO A 35 -32.14 -79.16 -13.72
N GLY A 36 -32.87 -78.09 -13.42
CA GLY A 36 -33.19 -77.06 -14.40
C GLY A 36 -31.99 -76.15 -14.57
N ARG A 37 -31.51 -75.97 -15.82
CA ARG A 37 -30.42 -75.07 -16.22
C ARG A 37 -30.38 -73.81 -15.34
N ARG A 38 -29.48 -73.80 -14.37
CA ARG A 38 -29.31 -72.69 -13.42
C ARG A 38 -28.79 -71.49 -14.19
N PHE A 39 -29.70 -70.59 -14.57
CA PHE A 39 -29.35 -69.25 -15.00
C PHE A 39 -28.53 -68.65 -13.85
N SER A 40 -27.23 -68.43 -14.08
CA SER A 40 -26.30 -68.03 -13.03
C SER A 40 -26.58 -66.58 -12.62
N TRP A 41 -27.56 -66.38 -11.75
CA TRP A 41 -27.89 -65.10 -11.13
C TRP A 41 -26.68 -64.42 -10.50
N VAL A 42 -25.71 -65.21 -10.05
CA VAL A 42 -24.44 -64.74 -9.50
C VAL A 42 -23.60 -64.02 -10.57
N THR A 43 -23.54 -64.57 -11.79
CA THR A 43 -22.78 -63.98 -12.89
C THR A 43 -23.41 -62.67 -13.38
N LEU A 44 -24.75 -62.61 -13.41
CA LEU A 44 -25.49 -61.39 -13.76
C LEU A 44 -25.28 -60.28 -12.71
N GLY A 45 -25.35 -60.63 -11.42
CA GLY A 45 -25.11 -59.69 -10.33
C GLY A 45 -23.68 -59.12 -10.32
N ALA A 46 -22.67 -59.97 -10.59
CA ALA A 46 -21.29 -59.54 -10.70
C ALA A 46 -21.05 -58.58 -11.87
N ALA A 47 -21.65 -58.85 -13.04
CA ALA A 47 -21.55 -57.98 -14.21
C ALA A 47 -22.16 -56.59 -13.94
N LEU A 48 -23.36 -56.54 -13.35
CA LEU A 48 -24.01 -55.29 -12.97
C LEU A 48 -23.20 -54.51 -11.93
N GLY A 49 -22.64 -55.20 -10.92
CA GLY A 49 -21.78 -54.59 -9.91
C GLY A 49 -20.51 -53.98 -10.51
N GLY A 50 -19.88 -54.68 -11.46
CA GLY A 50 -18.69 -54.18 -12.17
C GLY A 50 -18.96 -52.89 -12.97
N ILE A 51 -20.08 -52.84 -13.71
CA ILE A 51 -20.49 -51.64 -14.46
C ILE A 51 -20.77 -50.48 -13.51
N ALA A 52 -21.48 -50.73 -12.39
CA ALA A 52 -21.77 -49.71 -11.40
C ALA A 52 -20.48 -49.15 -10.77
N ALA A 53 -19.49 -49.98 -10.48
CA ALA A 53 -18.19 -49.55 -9.95
C ALA A 53 -17.45 -48.64 -10.93
N ILE A 54 -17.36 -49.02 -12.21
CA ILE A 54 -16.72 -48.21 -13.26
C ILE A 54 -17.46 -46.86 -13.42
N GLY A 55 -18.79 -46.89 -13.45
CA GLY A 55 -19.61 -45.69 -13.53
C GLY A 55 -19.40 -44.73 -12.35
N SER A 56 -19.33 -45.26 -11.13
CA SER A 56 -19.09 -44.46 -9.91
C SER A 56 -17.72 -43.77 -9.92
N LEU A 57 -16.70 -44.43 -10.47
CA LEU A 57 -15.35 -43.89 -10.56
C LEU A 57 -15.27 -42.78 -11.61
N GLY A 58 -15.95 -42.95 -12.74
CA GLY A 58 -16.09 -41.90 -13.76
C GLY A 58 -16.81 -40.65 -13.22
N PHE A 59 -17.93 -40.83 -12.51
CA PHE A 59 -18.67 -39.73 -11.89
C PHE A 59 -17.82 -38.99 -10.85
N THR A 60 -17.07 -39.73 -10.02
CA THR A 60 -16.16 -39.14 -9.02
C THR A 60 -15.04 -38.33 -9.69
N GLY A 61 -14.48 -38.82 -10.80
CA GLY A 61 -13.46 -38.11 -11.57
C GLY A 61 -13.98 -36.78 -12.12
N ILE A 62 -15.18 -36.78 -12.72
CA ILE A 62 -15.82 -35.57 -13.24
C ILE A 62 -16.09 -34.57 -12.11
N ALA A 63 -16.68 -35.04 -11.00
CA ALA A 63 -16.96 -34.18 -9.84
C ALA A 63 -15.68 -33.54 -9.28
N THR A 64 -14.59 -34.30 -9.19
CA THR A 64 -13.29 -33.81 -8.72
C THR A 64 -12.69 -32.77 -9.68
N TYR A 65 -12.77 -33.01 -11.00
CA TYR A 65 -12.27 -32.08 -12.01
C TYR A 65 -12.98 -30.72 -11.95
N TYR A 66 -14.32 -30.73 -11.90
CA TYR A 66 -15.09 -29.49 -11.78
C TYR A 66 -14.84 -28.79 -10.43
N GLY A 67 -14.71 -29.55 -9.34
CA GLY A 67 -14.34 -29.01 -8.03
C GLY A 67 -13.00 -28.27 -8.05
N ALA A 68 -11.97 -28.88 -8.67
CA ALA A 68 -10.66 -28.24 -8.80
C ALA A 68 -10.71 -26.97 -9.67
N ARG A 69 -11.50 -26.99 -10.76
CA ARG A 69 -11.66 -25.83 -11.66
C ARG A 69 -12.34 -24.65 -10.97
N VAL A 70 -13.39 -24.88 -10.18
CA VAL A 70 -14.09 -23.82 -9.42
C VAL A 70 -13.19 -23.25 -8.32
N ALA A 71 -12.43 -24.09 -7.63
CA ALA A 71 -11.48 -23.62 -6.62
C ALA A 71 -10.39 -22.72 -7.22
N ALA A 72 -9.89 -23.04 -8.42
CA ALA A 72 -8.95 -22.18 -9.13
C ALA A 72 -9.55 -20.82 -9.52
N ASP A 73 -10.80 -20.81 -9.98
CA ASP A 73 -11.52 -19.57 -10.35
C ASP A 73 -11.76 -18.66 -9.14
N GLN A 74 -12.17 -19.22 -8.00
CA GLN A 74 -12.35 -18.46 -6.76
C GLN A 74 -11.05 -17.87 -6.23
N LEU A 75 -9.93 -18.59 -6.36
CA LEU A 75 -8.61 -18.07 -5.98
C LEU A 75 -8.20 -16.89 -6.85
N GLU A 76 -8.48 -16.94 -8.15
CA GLU A 76 -8.17 -15.85 -9.07
C GLU A 76 -9.04 -14.61 -8.81
N GLN A 77 -10.35 -14.79 -8.64
CA GLN A 77 -11.24 -13.70 -8.24
C GLN A 77 -10.81 -13.06 -6.92
N SER A 78 -10.45 -13.89 -5.93
CA SER A 78 -9.96 -13.38 -4.65
C SER A 78 -8.65 -12.60 -4.78
N ARG A 79 -7.77 -12.97 -5.71
CA ARG A 79 -6.53 -12.22 -5.99
C ARG A 79 -6.83 -10.89 -6.66
N GLU A 80 -7.67 -10.89 -7.69
CA GLU A 80 -8.07 -9.66 -8.38
C GLU A 80 -8.76 -8.67 -7.43
N ASP A 81 -9.66 -9.15 -6.58
CA ASP A 81 -10.37 -8.30 -5.63
C ASP A 81 -9.42 -7.77 -4.54
N SER A 82 -8.45 -8.58 -4.08
CA SER A 82 -7.38 -8.12 -3.19
C SER A 82 -6.57 -7.00 -3.85
N GLU A 83 -6.13 -7.19 -5.10
CA GLU A 83 -5.38 -6.17 -5.83
C GLU A 83 -6.19 -4.89 -6.06
N ARG A 84 -7.50 -5.01 -6.33
CA ARG A 84 -8.40 -3.85 -6.48
C ARG A 84 -8.56 -3.11 -5.15
N GLN A 85 -8.70 -3.81 -4.04
CA GLN A 85 -8.80 -3.21 -2.70
C GLN A 85 -7.49 -2.49 -2.34
N GLU A 86 -6.34 -3.14 -2.52
CA GLU A 86 -5.00 -2.54 -2.32
C GLU A 86 -4.84 -1.25 -3.14
N ARG A 87 -5.18 -1.28 -4.43
CA ARG A 87 -5.10 -0.09 -5.31
C ARG A 87 -6.10 0.99 -4.88
N THR A 88 -7.25 0.62 -4.35
CA THR A 88 -8.27 1.59 -3.91
C THR A 88 -7.75 2.40 -2.72
N GLN A 89 -7.13 1.76 -1.73
CA GLN A 89 -6.47 2.48 -0.64
C GLN A 89 -5.38 3.40 -1.18
N ALA A 90 -4.48 2.91 -2.03
CA ALA A 90 -3.41 3.71 -2.59
C ALA A 90 -3.90 4.93 -3.42
N LYS A 91 -5.08 4.81 -4.07
CA LYS A 91 -5.72 5.93 -4.79
C LYS A 91 -6.22 7.03 -3.87
N THR A 92 -6.64 6.70 -2.65
CA THR A 92 -7.17 7.66 -1.66
C THR A 92 -6.10 8.55 -1.02
N PHE A 93 -4.82 8.15 -1.10
CA PHE A 93 -3.71 9.01 -0.72
C PHE A 93 -3.45 10.06 -1.81
N SER A 94 -3.48 11.34 -1.45
CA SER A 94 -3.27 12.45 -2.39
C SER A 94 -2.35 13.51 -1.80
N TYR A 95 -1.64 14.22 -2.66
CA TYR A 95 -0.87 15.40 -2.29
C TYR A 95 -1.08 16.49 -3.34
N TRP A 96 -0.95 17.74 -2.94
CA TRP A 96 -0.97 18.89 -3.85
C TRP A 96 -0.29 20.10 -3.22
N THR A 97 0.06 21.07 -4.06
CA THR A 97 0.53 22.38 -3.61
C THR A 97 -0.54 23.41 -3.94
N GLN A 98 -0.88 24.25 -2.97
CA GLN A 98 -1.75 25.40 -3.17
C GLN A 98 -0.89 26.66 -3.11
N PHE A 99 -1.09 27.55 -4.08
CA PHE A 99 -0.41 28.84 -4.15
C PHE A 99 -1.43 29.94 -3.91
N ASP A 100 -1.16 30.80 -2.92
CA ASP A 100 -1.98 31.95 -2.55
C ASP A 100 -1.08 33.21 -2.55
N GLY A 101 -0.93 33.80 -3.75
CA GLY A 101 0.01 34.89 -3.99
C GLY A 101 1.46 34.45 -3.76
N SER A 102 2.12 35.04 -2.76
CA SER A 102 3.51 34.72 -2.39
C SER A 102 3.65 33.52 -1.47
N ARG A 103 2.55 33.03 -0.88
CA ARG A 103 2.56 31.88 0.01
C ARG A 103 2.26 30.62 -0.78
N SER A 104 3.06 29.59 -0.56
CA SER A 104 2.69 28.23 -0.94
C SER A 104 2.38 27.40 0.31
N THR A 105 1.41 26.52 0.19
CA THR A 105 1.10 25.50 1.19
C THR A 105 1.13 24.14 0.52
N PHE A 106 1.85 23.21 1.15
CA PHE A 106 1.93 21.83 0.68
C PHE A 106 0.99 20.96 1.51
N HIS A 107 0.16 20.18 0.83
CA HIS A 107 -0.89 19.36 1.43
C HIS A 107 -0.59 17.89 1.18
N ILE A 108 -0.70 17.08 2.24
CA ILE A 108 -0.70 15.62 2.17
C ILE A 108 -2.02 15.16 2.80
N GLN A 109 -2.78 14.33 2.12
CA GLN A 109 -4.07 13.87 2.62
C GLN A 109 -4.22 12.36 2.49
N ASN A 110 -4.59 11.72 3.59
CA ASN A 110 -5.10 10.36 3.61
C ASN A 110 -6.62 10.40 3.66
N ARG A 111 -7.28 10.02 2.56
CA ARG A 111 -8.75 9.87 2.50
C ARG A 111 -9.21 8.46 2.84
N SER A 112 -8.29 7.54 3.14
CA SER A 112 -8.63 6.18 3.56
C SER A 112 -9.12 6.17 5.02
N PRO A 113 -10.06 5.28 5.37
CA PRO A 113 -10.34 4.92 6.76
C PRO A 113 -9.18 4.17 7.43
N ASP A 114 -8.21 3.69 6.65
CA ASP A 114 -7.04 2.98 7.15
C ASP A 114 -5.84 3.93 7.35
N PRO A 115 -5.05 3.76 8.42
CA PRO A 115 -3.85 4.56 8.63
C PRO A 115 -2.76 4.20 7.62
N ILE A 116 -1.90 5.17 7.31
CA ILE A 116 -0.71 4.97 6.49
C ILE A 116 0.51 5.08 7.42
N PRO A 117 1.21 3.97 7.72
CA PRO A 117 2.32 3.97 8.67
C PRO A 117 3.48 4.87 8.27
N VAL A 118 3.85 4.93 6.99
CA VAL A 118 5.02 5.71 6.57
C VAL A 118 4.70 6.46 5.30
N VAL A 119 5.00 7.76 5.28
CA VAL A 119 4.91 8.61 4.09
C VAL A 119 6.22 9.38 3.94
N ASN A 120 6.81 9.32 2.75
CA ASN A 120 7.92 10.16 2.33
C ASN A 120 7.49 10.99 1.12
N VAL A 121 7.76 12.29 1.13
CA VAL A 121 7.51 13.15 -0.03
C VAL A 121 8.80 13.86 -0.42
N ASP A 122 9.21 13.69 -1.68
CA ASP A 122 10.36 14.38 -2.25
C ASP A 122 9.86 15.66 -2.93
N LEU A 123 10.22 16.81 -2.35
CA LEU A 123 9.91 18.14 -2.86
C LEU A 123 11.11 18.71 -3.61
N TYR A 124 10.85 19.33 -4.76
CA TYR A 124 11.84 20.09 -5.49
C TYR A 124 11.79 21.56 -5.09
N MET A 125 12.91 22.07 -4.59
CA MET A 125 13.05 23.45 -4.16
C MET A 125 14.10 24.18 -5.00
N ALA A 126 13.79 25.42 -5.37
CA ALA A 126 14.75 26.35 -5.95
C ALA A 126 15.16 27.38 -4.89
N ALA A 127 16.47 27.60 -4.75
CA ALA A 127 17.01 28.63 -3.90
C ALA A 127 17.30 29.87 -4.74
N TYR A 128 16.67 30.98 -4.36
CA TYR A 128 16.91 32.30 -4.92
C TYR A 128 17.75 33.07 -3.93
N ARG A 129 18.81 33.74 -4.38
CA ARG A 129 19.54 34.64 -3.49
C ARG A 129 18.61 35.79 -3.15
N LYS A 130 18.37 36.07 -1.87
CA LYS A 130 17.67 37.30 -1.52
C LYS A 130 18.51 38.45 -2.07
N PRO A 131 17.92 39.48 -2.69
CA PRO A 131 18.66 40.68 -2.97
C PRO A 131 19.25 41.11 -1.63
N SER A 132 20.58 41.17 -1.54
CA SER A 132 21.21 41.78 -0.38
C SER A 132 20.58 43.15 -0.31
N SER A 133 19.86 43.46 0.77
CA SER A 133 19.45 44.83 1.04
C SER A 133 20.75 45.62 1.04
N GLY A 134 21.05 46.26 -0.08
CA GLY A 134 22.16 47.18 -0.15
C GLY A 134 21.94 48.21 0.96
N PRO A 135 23.01 48.83 1.47
CA PRO A 135 22.80 49.97 2.35
C PRO A 135 21.84 50.93 1.64
N ASP A 136 20.76 51.30 2.33
CA ASP A 136 19.83 52.32 1.84
C ASP A 136 20.68 53.51 1.36
N LEU A 137 20.52 53.88 0.09
CA LEU A 137 21.23 55.05 -0.45
C LEU A 137 20.57 56.28 0.16
N VAL A 138 21.15 56.76 1.25
CA VAL A 138 20.77 58.03 1.88
C VAL A 138 21.46 59.15 1.10
N LEU A 139 20.66 59.94 0.37
CA LEU A 139 21.14 61.14 -0.30
C LEU A 139 21.54 62.21 0.73
N PRO A 140 22.39 63.19 0.37
CA PRO A 140 22.85 64.25 1.28
C PRO A 140 21.72 65.10 1.89
N ASP A 141 20.55 65.13 1.28
CA ASP A 141 19.34 65.82 1.75
C ASP A 141 18.51 64.98 2.75
N GLY A 142 18.96 63.77 3.07
CA GLY A 142 18.27 62.82 3.94
C GLY A 142 17.24 61.95 3.23
N THR A 143 17.07 62.09 1.91
CA THR A 143 16.16 61.25 1.14
C THR A 143 16.71 59.84 1.04
N VAL A 144 15.94 58.85 1.51
CA VAL A 144 16.27 57.44 1.34
C VAL A 144 15.74 56.98 -0.02
N LEU A 145 16.65 56.78 -0.98
CA LEU A 145 16.31 56.05 -2.20
C LEU A 145 16.31 54.57 -1.86
N SER A 146 15.15 54.07 -1.42
CA SER A 146 14.88 52.65 -1.51
C SER A 146 14.92 52.32 -3.00
N GLN A 147 16.03 51.73 -3.44
CA GLN A 147 16.08 51.11 -4.74
C GLN A 147 14.98 50.06 -4.69
N GLU A 148 13.81 50.37 -5.27
CA GLU A 148 12.81 49.38 -5.60
C GLU A 148 13.54 48.42 -6.53
N ALA A 149 14.17 47.41 -5.92
CA ALA A 149 14.87 46.38 -6.61
C ALA A 149 13.79 45.77 -7.50
N GLY A 150 13.84 46.14 -8.78
CA GLY A 150 13.03 45.53 -9.80
C GLY A 150 13.10 44.05 -9.51
N ARG A 151 11.93 43.44 -9.35
CA ARG A 151 11.76 42.04 -8.93
C ARG A 151 12.19 41.11 -10.08
N ASP A 152 13.29 41.44 -10.75
CA ASP A 152 14.04 40.58 -11.62
C ASP A 152 14.57 39.47 -10.73
N GLU A 153 13.83 38.36 -10.76
CA GLU A 153 14.21 37.14 -10.11
C GLU A 153 15.58 36.75 -10.66
N GLY A 154 16.63 37.03 -9.88
CA GLY A 154 17.98 36.65 -10.24
C GLY A 154 18.03 35.15 -10.60
N PRO A 155 19.00 34.74 -11.43
CA PRO A 155 19.07 33.35 -11.89
C PRO A 155 19.07 32.39 -10.70
N VAL A 156 18.29 31.31 -10.80
CA VAL A 156 18.24 30.25 -9.78
C VAL A 156 19.66 29.75 -9.53
N GLN A 157 20.17 30.00 -8.32
CA GLN A 157 21.57 29.71 -7.96
C GLN A 157 21.72 28.23 -7.63
N HIS A 158 20.76 27.67 -6.89
CA HIS A 158 20.83 26.28 -6.42
C HIS A 158 19.50 25.55 -6.49
N LYS A 159 19.59 24.24 -6.68
CA LYS A 159 18.48 23.30 -6.72
C LYS A 159 18.65 22.29 -5.59
N ALA A 160 17.61 22.08 -4.80
CA ALA A 160 17.63 21.16 -3.67
C ALA A 160 16.41 20.23 -3.73
N VAL A 161 16.60 18.99 -3.24
CA VAL A 161 15.49 18.08 -3.00
C VAL A 161 15.29 17.94 -1.50
N LEU A 162 14.14 18.37 -1.03
CA LEU A 162 13.74 18.27 0.37
C LEU A 162 12.87 17.04 0.53
N ARG A 163 13.29 16.08 1.36
CA ARG A 163 12.45 14.93 1.71
C ARG A 163 11.70 15.20 3.01
N LEU A 164 10.38 15.16 2.93
CA LEU A 164 9.48 15.19 4.07
C LEU A 164 9.20 13.76 4.52
N HIS A 165 9.37 13.47 5.80
CA HIS A 165 9.05 12.18 6.38
C HIS A 165 7.93 12.31 7.43
N ALA A 166 6.87 11.52 7.29
CA ALA A 166 5.83 11.35 8.29
C ALA A 166 5.72 9.87 8.67
N SER A 167 6.00 9.57 9.95
CA SER A 167 6.04 8.22 10.53
C SER A 167 4.68 7.67 10.91
N HIS A 168 3.61 8.44 10.72
CA HIS A 168 2.23 8.00 10.86
C HIS A 168 1.30 9.05 10.26
N LEU A 169 0.49 8.65 9.29
CA LEU A 169 -0.59 9.47 8.76
C LEU A 169 -1.92 8.82 9.12
N ALA A 170 -2.58 9.41 10.11
CA ALA A 170 -3.85 8.92 10.64
C ALA A 170 -4.93 8.83 9.55
N PRO A 171 -5.96 7.98 9.74
CA PRO A 171 -7.11 7.92 8.85
C PRO A 171 -7.77 9.29 8.69
N CYS A 172 -8.21 9.61 7.48
CA CYS A 172 -9.03 10.80 7.25
C CYS A 172 -8.39 12.12 7.73
N VAL A 173 -7.07 12.23 7.64
CA VAL A 173 -6.31 13.41 8.05
C VAL A 173 -5.63 14.06 6.85
N GLU A 174 -5.60 15.39 6.88
CA GLU A 174 -4.82 16.23 6.02
C GLU A 174 -3.71 16.90 6.85
N LEU A 175 -2.47 16.76 6.40
CA LEU A 175 -1.31 17.49 6.88
C LEU A 175 -1.06 18.68 5.96
N VAL A 176 -0.99 19.87 6.56
CA VAL A 176 -0.72 21.12 5.84
C VAL A 176 0.61 21.68 6.34
N TYR A 177 1.53 21.86 5.40
CA TYR A 177 2.83 22.48 5.61
C TYR A 177 2.84 23.85 4.96
N ALA A 178 3.11 24.91 5.73
CA ALA A 178 3.31 26.23 5.16
C ALA A 178 4.74 26.32 4.62
N THR A 179 4.93 26.87 3.42
CA THR A 179 6.28 26.99 2.84
C THR A 179 7.18 27.91 3.66
N GLU A 180 6.62 28.85 4.43
CA GLU A 180 7.37 29.66 5.41
C GLU A 180 8.03 28.79 6.50
N GLU A 181 7.39 27.69 6.89
CA GLU A 181 7.96 26.72 7.84
C GLU A 181 8.99 25.82 7.14
N LEU A 182 8.81 25.56 5.84
CA LEU A 182 9.77 24.85 5.00
C LEU A 182 10.99 25.70 4.64
N SER A 183 10.86 27.03 4.63
CA SER A 183 11.93 27.96 4.24
C SER A 183 12.80 28.42 5.41
N ARG A 184 12.28 28.39 6.65
CA ARG A 184 13.08 28.49 7.88
C ARG A 184 14.03 27.31 8.09
N PHE A 185 13.98 26.35 7.18
CA PHE A 185 14.85 25.21 7.18
C PHE A 185 16.30 25.63 6.90
N ASP A 186 17.26 25.08 7.66
CA ASP A 186 18.71 25.34 7.57
C ASP A 186 19.37 24.81 6.27
N GLY A 187 18.56 24.64 5.22
CA GLY A 187 19.00 24.18 3.91
C GLY A 187 19.92 25.20 3.24
N ALA A 188 19.81 26.47 3.61
CA ALA A 188 20.77 27.49 3.19
C ALA A 188 22.22 27.12 3.62
N SER A 189 22.40 26.63 4.85
CA SER A 189 23.71 26.16 5.33
C SER A 189 24.21 24.95 4.52
N ALA A 190 23.30 24.04 4.14
CA ALA A 190 23.63 22.93 3.24
C ALA A 190 24.01 23.38 1.81
N LEU A 191 23.61 24.58 1.41
CA LEU A 191 23.96 25.25 0.15
C LEU A 191 25.20 26.16 0.29
N GLY A 192 25.78 26.27 1.48
CA GLY A 192 27.02 27.02 1.72
C GLY A 192 26.85 28.52 1.96
N GLY A 193 25.62 29.02 2.20
CA GLY A 193 25.40 30.40 2.64
C GLY A 193 24.57 30.47 3.92
N GLY A 194 24.44 31.67 4.47
CA GLY A 194 23.67 31.90 5.70
C GLY A 194 22.16 31.68 5.47
N PRO A 195 21.39 31.37 6.53
CA PRO A 195 19.92 31.20 6.47
C PRO A 195 19.19 32.40 5.88
N ASP A 196 19.80 33.59 5.95
CA ASP A 196 19.21 34.82 5.42
C ASP A 196 19.58 35.10 3.95
N ASP A 197 20.60 34.45 3.40
CA ASP A 197 21.12 34.72 2.05
C ASP A 197 20.19 34.21 0.94
N TYR A 198 19.38 33.20 1.25
CA TYR A 198 18.53 32.53 0.27
C TYR A 198 17.05 32.52 0.66
N GLU A 199 16.20 32.70 -0.33
CA GLU A 199 14.77 32.41 -0.29
C GLU A 199 14.54 31.07 -0.99
N LEU A 200 14.16 30.06 -0.23
CA LEU A 200 13.78 28.77 -0.76
C LEU A 200 12.32 28.80 -1.21
N ARG A 201 12.08 28.50 -2.49
CA ARG A 201 10.72 28.37 -3.04
C ARG A 201 10.45 26.95 -3.48
N LEU A 202 9.31 26.42 -3.05
CA LEU A 202 8.79 25.15 -3.52
C LEU A 202 8.39 25.29 -4.99
N GLN A 203 9.00 24.49 -5.85
CA GLN A 203 8.73 24.49 -7.28
C GLN A 203 7.71 23.41 -7.64
N THR A 204 7.98 22.17 -7.24
CA THR A 204 7.07 21.04 -7.51
C THR A 204 7.31 19.88 -6.55
N VAL A 205 6.38 18.94 -6.54
CA VAL A 205 6.52 17.65 -5.85
C VAL A 205 7.01 16.63 -6.85
N ILE A 206 8.16 16.02 -6.57
CA ILE A 206 8.77 15.04 -7.49
C ILE A 206 7.99 13.73 -7.39
N ARG A 207 7.85 13.23 -6.16
CA ARG A 207 7.17 11.97 -5.86
C ARG A 207 6.79 11.90 -4.39
N ALA A 208 5.78 11.11 -4.10
CA ALA A 208 5.46 10.63 -2.76
C ALA A 208 5.58 9.11 -2.73
N SER A 209 6.19 8.55 -1.69
CA SER A 209 6.20 7.12 -1.45
C SER A 209 5.59 6.83 -0.09
N PHE A 210 4.84 5.75 0.02
CA PHE A 210 4.20 5.38 1.27
C PHE A 210 4.06 3.87 1.40
N VAL A 211 3.85 3.43 2.64
CA VAL A 211 3.56 2.03 2.98
C VAL A 211 2.10 1.96 3.37
N ASP A 212 1.32 1.08 2.75
CA ASP A 212 -0.07 0.85 3.15
C ASP A 212 -0.19 -0.03 4.40
N ARG A 213 -1.42 -0.38 4.78
CA ARG A 213 -1.68 -1.17 5.99
C ARG A 213 -1.15 -2.61 5.91
N GLU A 214 -0.99 -3.13 4.69
CA GLU A 214 -0.55 -4.50 4.43
C GLU A 214 0.98 -4.58 4.28
N GLY A 215 1.67 -3.45 4.46
CA GLY A 215 3.12 -3.34 4.33
C GLY A 215 3.58 -3.14 2.89
N GLN A 216 2.66 -2.96 1.95
CA GLN A 216 3.00 -2.78 0.56
C GLN A 216 3.41 -1.33 0.29
N ARG A 217 4.52 -1.19 -0.44
CA ARG A 217 5.08 0.10 -0.85
C ARG A 217 4.44 0.58 -2.15
N TRP A 218 4.10 1.86 -2.14
CA TRP A 218 3.54 2.57 -3.27
C TRP A 218 4.37 3.82 -3.55
N GLU A 219 4.58 4.11 -4.84
CA GLU A 219 5.10 5.38 -5.29
C GLU A 219 4.03 6.09 -6.12
N ARG A 220 3.77 7.36 -5.78
CA ARG A 220 2.84 8.25 -6.46
C ARG A 220 3.59 9.45 -6.99
N THR A 221 3.46 9.69 -8.28
CA THR A 221 3.86 10.95 -8.94
C THR A 221 2.60 11.71 -9.36
N ALA A 222 2.77 12.87 -10.01
CA ALA A 222 1.63 13.64 -10.52
C ALA A 222 0.76 12.84 -11.50
N THR A 223 1.35 11.87 -12.22
CA THR A 223 0.69 11.14 -13.32
C THR A 223 0.70 9.62 -13.16
N SER A 224 1.29 9.10 -12.09
CA SER A 224 1.46 7.65 -11.92
C SER A 224 1.29 7.19 -10.48
N LEU A 225 0.77 5.99 -10.32
CA LEU A 225 0.71 5.26 -9.07
C LEU A 225 1.21 3.84 -9.33
N LYS A 226 2.32 3.46 -8.72
CA LYS A 226 2.97 2.17 -8.96
C LYS A 226 3.30 1.47 -7.65
N LYS A 227 3.17 0.15 -7.66
CA LYS A 227 3.60 -0.74 -6.59
C LYS A 227 5.13 -0.87 -6.70
N THR A 228 5.85 -0.61 -5.62
CA THR A 228 7.33 -0.68 -5.59
C THR A 228 7.75 -1.94 -4.81
N PRO A 229 8.69 -2.75 -5.32
CA PRO A 229 9.15 -3.93 -4.58
C PRO A 229 9.80 -3.54 -3.25
N ALA A 230 9.59 -4.35 -2.21
CA ALA A 230 10.05 -4.07 -0.85
C ALA A 230 11.59 -3.88 -0.74
N ALA A 231 12.35 -4.48 -1.65
CA ALA A 231 13.81 -4.44 -1.67
C ALA A 231 14.41 -3.14 -2.22
N THR A 232 13.61 -2.25 -2.83
CA THR A 232 14.09 -0.90 -3.17
C THR A 232 14.04 -0.06 -1.90
N VAL A 233 15.04 -0.27 -1.05
CA VAL A 233 15.23 0.42 0.21
C VAL A 233 15.53 1.89 -0.10
N LEU A 234 14.55 2.75 0.21
CA LEU A 234 14.74 4.20 0.26
C LEU A 234 15.50 4.64 1.53
N ASP A 235 15.90 3.71 2.40
CA ASP A 235 16.78 4.00 3.56
C ASP A 235 18.22 4.30 3.12
N GLU A 236 18.60 3.95 1.88
CA GLU A 236 19.87 4.36 1.30
C GLU A 236 19.68 5.64 0.47
N VAL A 237 19.06 6.66 1.08
CA VAL A 237 19.36 8.04 0.65
C VAL A 237 20.59 8.48 1.41
N ASP A 238 21.66 7.79 1.05
CA ASP A 238 23.01 8.01 1.50
C ASP A 238 23.55 9.20 0.70
N HIS A 239 23.13 10.43 1.07
CA HIS A 239 23.55 11.70 0.45
C HIS A 239 23.54 11.77 -1.09
N HIS A 240 22.80 10.88 -1.76
CA HIS A 240 22.92 10.71 -3.19
C HIS A 240 22.39 11.93 -3.93
N LEU A 241 23.21 12.41 -4.87
CA LEU A 241 22.83 13.46 -5.81
C LEU A 241 21.67 12.94 -6.66
N VAL A 242 20.51 13.59 -6.61
CA VAL A 242 19.42 13.31 -7.54
C VAL A 242 19.66 14.13 -8.80
N THR A 243 19.72 13.45 -9.94
CA THR A 243 19.81 14.10 -11.25
C THR A 243 18.45 14.69 -11.60
N LEU A 244 18.40 16.00 -11.75
CA LEU A 244 17.20 16.76 -12.11
C LEU A 244 17.38 17.40 -13.49
N PRO A 245 16.29 17.80 -14.15
CA PRO A 245 16.38 18.62 -15.36
C PRO A 245 17.24 19.87 -15.09
N GLY A 246 18.43 19.90 -15.70
CA GLY A 246 19.40 20.97 -15.54
C GLY A 246 20.31 20.87 -14.31
N GLY A 247 20.72 19.67 -13.89
CA GLY A 247 21.87 19.48 -12.99
C GLY A 247 21.71 18.38 -11.93
N LYS A 248 22.76 18.19 -11.12
CA LYS A 248 22.72 17.34 -9.92
C LYS A 248 22.25 18.18 -8.74
N ALA A 249 21.28 17.71 -7.96
CA ALA A 249 20.88 18.33 -6.70
C ALA A 249 21.20 17.41 -5.53
N LYS A 250 21.58 18.01 -4.40
CA LYS A 250 21.80 17.29 -3.14
C LYS A 250 20.44 16.98 -2.53
N VAL A 251 20.18 15.71 -2.21
CA VAL A 251 19.02 15.35 -1.39
C VAL A 251 19.39 15.62 0.04
N VAL A 252 18.49 16.29 0.75
CA VAL A 252 18.67 16.50 2.17
C VAL A 252 17.38 16.09 2.88
N ALA A 253 17.51 15.06 3.73
CA ALA A 253 16.41 14.38 4.38
C ALA A 253 16.19 14.97 5.77
N TYR A 254 14.94 15.31 6.09
CA TYR A 254 14.63 15.91 7.39
C TYR A 254 13.30 15.46 7.96
N SER A 255 13.24 15.46 9.28
CA SER A 255 11.99 15.47 10.05
C SER A 255 11.54 16.92 10.17
N LEU A 256 10.41 17.26 9.55
CA LEU A 256 9.94 18.65 9.49
C LEU A 256 9.37 19.14 10.82
N ALA A 257 9.23 20.48 10.88
CA ALA A 257 8.31 21.15 11.79
C ALA A 257 6.92 20.48 11.78
N LYS A 258 6.26 20.47 12.95
CA LYS A 258 4.97 19.81 13.15
C LYS A 258 3.93 20.39 12.16
N PRO A 259 3.39 19.60 11.22
CA PRO A 259 2.37 20.09 10.30
C PRO A 259 1.11 20.50 11.04
N LYS A 260 0.34 21.40 10.42
CA LYS A 260 -1.05 21.65 10.85
C LYS A 260 -1.90 20.46 10.41
N THR A 261 -2.57 19.82 11.35
CA THR A 261 -3.48 18.70 11.07
C THR A 261 -4.90 19.20 10.89
N ARG A 262 -5.58 18.76 9.83
CA ARG A 262 -7.01 19.00 9.57
C ARG A 262 -7.72 17.67 9.32
N LYS A 263 -9.02 17.63 9.59
CA LYS A 263 -9.87 16.49 9.22
C LYS A 263 -10.14 16.55 7.71
N ALA A 264 -9.96 15.43 7.01
CA ALA A 264 -10.26 15.32 5.59
C ALA A 264 -11.78 15.31 5.36
N ALA A 265 -12.28 16.26 4.57
CA ALA A 265 -13.71 16.40 4.29
C ALA A 265 -14.35 15.16 3.63
N ALA A 266 -13.57 14.37 2.89
CA ALA A 266 -14.07 13.23 2.13
C ALA A 266 -14.59 12.08 3.00
N CYS A 267 -14.15 11.97 4.25
CA CYS A 267 -14.53 10.84 5.11
C CYS A 267 -15.91 10.98 5.78
N ASP A 268 -16.56 12.13 5.65
CA ASP A 268 -17.89 12.33 6.23
C ASP A 268 -19.03 11.83 5.31
N ALA A 269 -18.73 11.45 4.06
CA ALA A 269 -19.74 11.06 3.07
C ALA A 269 -20.06 9.54 3.03
N GLU A 270 -19.28 8.70 3.71
CA GLU A 270 -19.42 7.22 3.66
C GLU A 270 -19.92 6.60 4.99
N ARG A 271 -20.38 7.42 5.93
CA ARG A 271 -21.04 6.97 7.18
C ARG A 271 -22.55 7.17 7.13
#